data_AF-A0A950K6E8-F1
#
_entry.id   AF-A0A950K6E8-F1
#
_cell.length_a   1.000
_cell.length_b   1.000
_cell.length_c   1.000
_cell.angle_alpha   90.00
_cell.angle_beta   90.00
_cell.angle_gamma   90.00
#
_symmetry.space_group_name_H-M   'P 1'
#
loop_
_entity.id
_entity.type
_entity.pdbx_description
1 polymer ?
#
loop_
_entity_poly.entity_id
_entity_poly.type
_entity_poly.pdbx_seq_one_letter_code
_entity_poly.pdbx_strand_id
1 'polypeptide(L)'
;MVTQVEIAHKVGLDVSSVNKILNRRQGPVFRKETIRKVFKIAKDMGYDFGRLKYAHRRRHPRKDISLGAEIYVYHKDGSLYDQGVATIRDISLGGARLSDVALPTGSLPVTPFTVGIRPMQKPVDDIELQGQIVRLHANGSTVFGIEFGKLDGTIEKKLRRIAIG
;
A
#
# COMPACT_ATOMS: atom_id res chain seq x y z
N MET A 1 -9.78 30.42 1.65
CA MET A 1 -10.29 29.06 1.34
C MET A 1 -9.84 28.15 2.47
N VAL A 2 -10.76 27.51 3.20
CA VAL A 2 -10.37 26.69 4.35
C VAL A 2 -9.75 25.38 3.90
N THR A 3 -8.61 25.06 4.50
CA THR A 3 -7.80 23.87 4.23
C THR A 3 -8.02 22.81 5.30
N GLN A 4 -7.67 21.56 4.97
CA GLN A 4 -7.72 20.46 5.94
C GLN A 4 -6.69 20.62 7.06
N VAL A 5 -5.62 21.39 6.83
CA VAL A 5 -4.60 21.73 7.83
C VAL A 5 -5.20 22.63 8.91
N GLU A 6 -5.90 23.70 8.52
CA GLU A 6 -6.55 24.62 9.46
C GLU A 6 -7.63 23.90 10.29
N ILE A 7 -8.40 23.00 9.66
CA ILE A 7 -9.38 22.16 10.37
C ILE A 7 -8.67 21.23 11.36
N ALA A 8 -7.54 20.61 10.98
CA ALA A 8 -6.76 19.74 11.85
C ALA A 8 -6.26 20.46 13.10
N HIS A 9 -5.69 21.66 12.94
CA HIS A 9 -5.29 22.52 14.06
C HIS A 9 -6.47 22.88 14.97
N LYS A 10 -7.64 23.21 14.40
CA LYS A 10 -8.82 23.60 15.19
C LYS A 10 -9.45 22.43 15.96
N VAL A 11 -9.45 21.23 15.37
CA VAL A 11 -10.03 20.03 15.99
C VAL A 11 -9.08 19.41 17.02
N GLY A 12 -7.77 19.63 16.86
CA GLY A 12 -6.71 18.98 17.63
C GLY A 12 -6.38 17.57 17.10
N LEU A 13 -6.43 17.38 15.79
CA LEU A 13 -6.13 16.11 15.12
C LEU A 13 -4.99 16.29 14.13
N ASP A 14 -4.37 15.19 13.72
CA ASP A 14 -3.44 15.21 12.60
C ASP A 14 -4.18 15.40 11.25
N VAL A 15 -3.48 15.98 10.28
CA VAL A 15 -4.02 16.28 8.95
C VAL A 15 -4.44 15.00 8.22
N SER A 16 -3.78 13.86 8.47
CA SER A 16 -4.13 12.57 7.85
C SER A 16 -5.48 12.07 8.35
N SER A 17 -5.77 12.20 9.65
CA SER A 17 -7.06 11.85 10.25
C SER A 17 -8.19 12.73 9.71
N VAL A 18 -7.99 14.05 9.65
CA VAL A 18 -8.98 14.97 9.05
C VAL A 18 -9.20 14.64 7.57
N ASN A 19 -8.13 14.37 6.81
CA ASN A 19 -8.22 13.95 5.42
C ASN A 19 -9.01 12.65 5.25
N LYS A 20 -8.77 11.64 6.10
CA LYS A 20 -9.49 10.36 6.05
C LYS A 20 -10.96 10.51 6.39
N ILE A 21 -11.28 11.30 7.43
CA ILE A 21 -12.66 11.55 7.87
C ILE A 21 -13.44 12.30 6.79
N LEU A 22 -12.92 13.43 6.30
CA LEU A 22 -13.62 14.25 5.31
C LEU A 22 -13.77 13.54 3.96
N ASN A 23 -12.75 12.80 3.51
CA ASN A 23 -12.78 12.07 2.23
C ASN A 23 -13.35 10.65 2.32
N ARG A 24 -13.84 10.21 3.50
CA ARG A 24 -14.33 8.83 3.75
C ARG A 24 -13.35 7.75 3.25
N ARG A 25 -12.04 7.98 3.40
CA ARG A 25 -11.00 7.05 2.93
C ARG A 25 -10.92 5.83 3.83
N GLN A 26 -10.54 4.68 3.25
CA GLN A 26 -10.22 3.47 4.04
C GLN A 26 -9.07 3.78 5.03
N GLY A 27 -9.22 3.34 6.28
CA GLY A 27 -8.29 3.67 7.36
C GLY A 27 -8.83 3.27 8.74
N PRO A 28 -8.25 3.81 9.83
CA PRO A 28 -8.70 3.57 11.19
C PRO A 28 -10.19 3.88 11.36
N VAL A 29 -10.89 3.09 12.16
CA VAL A 29 -12.28 3.37 12.54
C VAL A 29 -12.28 4.50 13.56
N PHE A 30 -12.68 5.69 13.13
CA PHE A 30 -12.85 6.84 14.03
C PHE A 30 -14.15 6.73 14.82
N ARG A 31 -14.14 7.15 16.09
CA ARG A 31 -15.37 7.23 16.90
C ARG A 31 -16.37 8.18 16.23
N LYS A 32 -17.66 7.86 16.31
CA LYS A 32 -18.75 8.67 15.72
C LYS A 32 -18.69 10.13 16.18
N GLU A 33 -18.32 10.37 17.44
CA GLU A 33 -18.15 11.71 18.02
C GLU A 33 -17.05 12.51 17.33
N THR A 34 -15.89 11.90 17.09
CA THR A 34 -14.76 12.51 16.38
C THR A 34 -15.15 12.90 14.95
N ILE A 35 -15.84 12.00 14.24
CA ILE A 35 -16.34 12.25 12.89
C ILE A 35 -17.29 13.46 12.91
N ARG A 36 -18.28 13.47 13.81
CA ARG A 36 -19.23 14.59 13.96
C ARG A 36 -18.51 15.91 14.27
N LYS A 37 -17.53 15.89 15.18
CA LYS A 37 -16.74 17.09 15.55
C LYS A 37 -16.00 17.67 14.34
N VAL A 38 -15.35 16.84 13.54
CA VAL A 38 -14.63 17.28 12.33
C VAL A 38 -15.58 17.87 11.29
N PHE A 39 -16.71 17.21 11.00
CA PHE A 39 -17.70 17.73 10.05
C PHE A 39 -18.34 19.04 10.54
N LYS A 40 -18.63 19.16 11.83
CA LYS A 40 -19.16 20.39 12.44
C LYS A 40 -18.18 21.54 12.27
N ILE A 41 -16.92 21.37 12.71
CA ILE A 41 -15.89 22.42 12.62
C ILE A 41 -15.62 22.78 11.15
N ALA A 42 -15.52 21.81 10.25
CA ALA A 42 -15.34 22.07 8.82
C ALA A 42 -16.51 22.91 8.24
N LYS A 43 -17.75 22.61 8.62
CA LYS A 43 -18.93 23.38 8.21
C LYS A 43 -18.91 24.80 8.78
N ASP A 44 -18.62 24.94 10.07
CA ASP A 44 -18.57 26.23 10.77
C ASP A 44 -17.48 27.15 10.19
N MET A 45 -16.38 26.56 9.69
CA MET A 45 -15.30 27.28 9.03
C MET A 45 -15.58 27.60 7.55
N GLY A 46 -16.67 27.09 6.96
CA GLY A 46 -16.98 27.30 5.54
C GLY A 46 -16.13 26.45 4.59
N TYR A 47 -15.77 25.23 5.00
CA TYR A 47 -15.08 24.27 4.14
C TYR A 47 -15.95 23.87 2.93
N ASP A 48 -15.37 23.91 1.73
CA ASP A 48 -16.04 23.48 0.50
C ASP A 48 -16.03 21.94 0.37
N PHE A 49 -17.17 21.34 0.71
CA PHE A 49 -17.41 19.90 0.57
C PHE A 49 -17.54 19.44 -0.89
N GLY A 50 -17.74 20.35 -1.85
CA GLY A 50 -17.84 20.03 -3.28
C GLY A 50 -16.55 19.44 -3.87
N ARG A 51 -15.40 19.75 -3.25
CA ARG A 51 -14.08 19.19 -3.60
C ARG A 51 -13.84 17.76 -3.10
N LEU A 52 -14.73 17.20 -2.28
CA LEU A 52 -14.61 15.83 -1.75
C LEU A 52 -14.84 14.74 -2.81
N LYS A 53 -15.01 15.10 -4.09
CA LYS A 53 -15.40 14.20 -5.19
C LYS A 53 -14.37 13.16 -5.62
N TYR A 54 -13.18 13.13 -5.05
CA TYR A 54 -12.20 12.08 -5.37
C TYR A 54 -11.86 11.26 -4.13
N ALA A 55 -12.81 10.42 -3.72
CA ALA A 55 -12.44 9.21 -3.01
C ALA A 55 -11.36 8.52 -3.85
N HIS A 56 -10.17 8.36 -3.28
CA HIS A 56 -9.03 7.73 -3.94
C HIS A 56 -9.40 6.26 -4.17
N ARG A 57 -10.14 5.99 -5.24
CA ARG A 57 -10.58 4.65 -5.59
C ARG A 57 -9.35 3.93 -6.13
N ARG A 58 -9.07 2.75 -5.58
CA ARG A 58 -8.03 1.91 -6.16
C ARG A 58 -8.41 1.62 -7.61
N ARG A 59 -7.47 1.82 -8.53
CA ARG A 59 -7.63 1.46 -9.95
C ARG A 59 -7.85 -0.06 -10.11
N HIS A 60 -7.20 -0.84 -9.24
CA HIS A 60 -7.36 -2.29 -9.17
C HIS A 60 -7.80 -2.70 -7.76
N PRO A 61 -8.92 -3.43 -7.61
CA PRO A 61 -9.28 -4.03 -6.33
C PRO A 61 -8.19 -5.01 -5.90
N ARG A 62 -8.03 -5.17 -4.59
CA ARG A 62 -7.10 -6.13 -4.00
C ARG A 62 -7.89 -7.34 -3.53
N LYS A 63 -7.37 -8.53 -3.80
CA LYS A 63 -7.85 -9.78 -3.23
C LYS A 63 -7.00 -10.11 -2.00
N ASP A 64 -7.66 -10.35 -0.87
CA ASP A 64 -6.99 -10.86 0.32
C ASP A 64 -6.61 -12.33 0.08
N ILE A 65 -5.34 -12.64 0.28
CA ILE A 65 -4.77 -13.99 0.12
C ILE A 65 -3.73 -14.22 1.21
N SER A 66 -3.27 -15.46 1.39
CA SER A 66 -2.15 -15.76 2.27
C SER A 66 -1.24 -16.74 1.57
N LEU A 67 -0.22 -16.23 0.89
CA LEU A 67 0.65 -17.01 0.02
C LEU A 67 2.12 -16.74 0.36
N GLY A 68 2.88 -17.78 0.69
CA GLY A 68 4.33 -17.68 0.84
C GLY A 68 4.98 -17.20 -0.46
N ALA A 69 6.03 -16.39 -0.33
CA ALA A 69 6.78 -15.87 -1.46
C ALA A 69 8.27 -15.73 -1.12
N GLU A 70 9.11 -15.90 -2.14
CA GLU A 70 10.48 -15.42 -2.11
C GLU A 70 10.48 -13.93 -2.42
N ILE A 71 11.32 -13.19 -1.72
CA ILE A 71 11.57 -11.77 -1.98
C ILE A 71 13.02 -11.60 -2.38
N TYR A 72 13.22 -10.78 -3.42
CA TYR A 72 14.53 -10.46 -3.96
C TYR A 72 14.71 -8.95 -3.94
N VAL A 73 15.87 -8.48 -3.51
CA VAL A 73 16.25 -7.07 -3.55
C VAL A 73 17.39 -6.92 -4.54
N TYR A 74 17.19 -6.09 -5.57
CA TYR A 74 18.17 -5.86 -6.63
C TYR A 74 18.69 -4.44 -6.59
N HIS A 75 19.99 -4.26 -6.79
CA HIS A 75 20.55 -2.95 -7.12
C HIS A 75 20.04 -2.46 -8.48
N LYS A 76 20.27 -1.17 -8.75
CA LYS A 76 19.89 -0.54 -10.02
C LYS A 76 20.51 -1.23 -11.26
N ASP A 77 21.69 -1.82 -11.12
CA ASP A 77 22.38 -2.55 -12.18
C ASP A 77 21.82 -3.98 -12.40
N GLY A 78 20.84 -4.40 -11.59
CA GLY A 78 20.23 -5.73 -11.64
C GLY A 78 20.96 -6.78 -10.81
N SER A 79 22.08 -6.46 -10.17
CA SER A 79 22.76 -7.38 -9.25
C SER A 79 21.92 -7.64 -8.00
N LEU A 80 21.92 -8.89 -7.54
CA LEU A 80 21.20 -9.28 -6.33
C LEU A 80 21.92 -8.72 -5.09
N TYR A 81 21.19 -7.94 -4.29
CA TYR A 81 21.65 -7.43 -3.01
C TYR A 81 21.33 -8.40 -1.87
N ASP A 82 20.07 -8.85 -1.79
CA ASP A 82 19.60 -9.76 -0.75
C ASP A 82 18.41 -10.60 -1.24
N GLN A 83 18.23 -11.77 -0.63
CA GLN A 83 17.14 -12.70 -0.93
C GLN A 83 16.58 -13.28 0.37
N GLY A 84 15.26 -13.27 0.50
CA GLY A 84 14.58 -13.76 1.69
C GLY A 84 13.20 -14.31 1.41
N VAL A 85 12.37 -14.31 2.44
CA VAL A 85 10.99 -14.82 2.39
C VAL A 85 9.99 -13.80 2.93
N ALA A 86 8.74 -13.92 2.49
CA ALA A 86 7.63 -13.12 2.94
C ALA A 86 6.29 -13.86 2.76
N THR A 87 5.22 -13.28 3.30
CA THR A 87 3.84 -13.70 3.02
C THR A 87 3.10 -12.62 2.24
N ILE A 88 2.57 -12.94 1.06
CA ILE A 88 1.63 -12.09 0.33
C ILE A 88 0.29 -12.13 1.06
N ARG A 89 -0.15 -10.99 1.60
CA ARG A 89 -1.40 -10.83 2.37
C ARG A 89 -2.55 -10.23 1.55
N ASP A 90 -2.20 -9.46 0.52
CA ASP A 90 -3.15 -9.01 -0.49
C ASP A 90 -2.43 -8.77 -1.82
N ILE A 91 -3.15 -8.92 -2.93
CA ILE A 91 -2.60 -8.70 -4.27
C ILE A 91 -3.64 -8.07 -5.21
N SER A 92 -3.18 -7.23 -6.13
CA SER A 92 -3.94 -6.71 -7.27
C SER A 92 -3.09 -6.76 -8.53
N LEU A 93 -3.64 -6.32 -9.66
CA LEU A 93 -2.84 -6.15 -10.89
C LEU A 93 -1.75 -5.08 -10.78
N GLY A 94 -1.87 -4.15 -9.82
CA GLY A 94 -0.94 -3.04 -9.67
C GLY A 94 0.04 -3.19 -8.50
N GLY A 95 -0.08 -4.21 -7.67
CA GLY A 95 0.80 -4.37 -6.52
C GLY A 95 0.35 -5.40 -5.51
N ALA A 96 1.15 -5.54 -4.45
CA ALA A 96 0.91 -6.48 -3.36
C ALA A 96 1.22 -5.87 -1.99
N ARG A 97 0.66 -6.47 -0.95
CA ARG A 97 1.10 -6.26 0.44
C ARG A 97 1.80 -7.53 0.92
N LEU A 98 3.06 -7.38 1.32
CA LEU A 98 3.85 -8.41 1.97
C LEU A 98 3.87 -8.18 3.47
N SER A 99 3.75 -9.25 4.26
CA SER A 99 4.04 -9.28 5.69
C SER A 99 5.14 -10.28 6.00
N ASP A 100 5.63 -10.21 7.23
CA ASP A 100 6.60 -11.17 7.76
C ASP A 100 7.84 -11.26 6.87
N VAL A 101 8.25 -10.10 6.34
CA VAL A 101 9.40 -10.01 5.45
C VAL A 101 10.66 -10.26 6.26
N ALA A 102 11.35 -11.35 5.91
CA ALA A 102 12.60 -11.76 6.53
C ALA A 102 13.70 -11.74 5.46
N LEU A 103 14.54 -10.72 5.51
CA LEU A 103 15.74 -10.59 4.71
C LEU A 103 16.96 -10.96 5.58
N PRO A 104 17.87 -11.84 5.14
CA PRO A 104 19.07 -12.24 5.88
C PRO A 104 19.90 -11.07 6.40
N THR A 105 20.07 -10.00 5.61
CA THR A 105 20.84 -8.82 6.05
C THR A 105 20.04 -7.90 6.97
N GLY A 106 18.71 -8.04 7.00
CA GLY A 106 17.81 -7.13 7.71
C GLY A 106 17.84 -5.70 7.19
N SER A 107 18.38 -5.46 5.99
CA SER A 107 18.66 -4.11 5.47
C SER A 107 18.17 -3.93 4.04
N LEU A 108 18.03 -2.66 3.62
CA LEU A 108 17.71 -2.27 2.25
C LEU A 108 18.79 -1.33 1.72
N PRO A 109 19.09 -1.34 0.40
CA PRO A 109 20.03 -0.41 -0.18
C PRO A 109 19.60 1.05 0.02
N VAL A 110 20.58 1.92 0.29
CA VAL A 110 20.37 3.38 0.31
C VAL A 110 20.32 3.99 -1.09
N THR A 111 20.84 3.28 -2.09
CA THR A 111 20.75 3.62 -3.51
C THR A 111 19.45 3.09 -4.11
N PRO A 112 18.97 3.61 -5.26
CA PRO A 112 17.82 3.04 -5.95
C PRO A 112 17.94 1.53 -6.15
N PHE A 113 16.87 0.81 -5.87
CA PHE A 113 16.77 -0.64 -5.93
C PHE A 113 15.41 -1.07 -6.49
N THR A 114 15.26 -2.35 -6.83
CA THR A 114 14.00 -2.96 -7.25
C THR A 114 13.73 -4.17 -6.37
N VAL A 115 12.47 -4.50 -6.16
CA VAL A 115 12.07 -5.71 -5.42
C VAL A 115 11.38 -6.69 -6.37
N GLY A 116 11.83 -7.94 -6.37
CA GLY A 116 11.17 -9.07 -7.00
C GLY A 116 10.38 -9.88 -5.97
N ILE A 117 9.19 -10.35 -6.36
CA ILE A 117 8.36 -11.25 -5.56
C ILE A 117 8.07 -12.50 -6.39
N ARG A 118 8.49 -13.68 -5.92
CA ARG A 118 8.12 -14.95 -6.53
C ARG A 118 7.18 -15.70 -5.59
N PRO A 119 5.88 -15.80 -5.90
CA PRO A 119 4.97 -16.64 -5.14
C PRO A 119 5.47 -18.09 -5.06
N MET A 120 5.24 -18.80 -3.97
CA MET A 120 5.71 -20.19 -3.80
C MET A 120 4.61 -21.24 -4.09
N GLN A 121 3.59 -20.88 -4.87
CA GLN A 121 2.45 -21.77 -5.15
C GLN A 121 2.07 -21.74 -6.63
N LYS A 122 1.78 -22.93 -7.18
CA LYS A 122 1.21 -23.08 -8.51
C LYS A 122 -0.13 -22.35 -8.64
N PRO A 123 -0.44 -21.76 -9.81
CA PRO A 123 0.32 -21.81 -11.06
C PRO A 123 1.23 -20.57 -11.27
N VAL A 124 1.66 -19.90 -10.20
CA VAL A 124 2.38 -18.63 -10.24
C VAL A 124 3.78 -18.72 -9.59
N ASP A 125 4.24 -19.94 -9.34
CA ASP A 125 5.55 -20.27 -8.78
C ASP A 125 6.72 -20.07 -9.76
N ASP A 126 6.41 -19.89 -11.03
CA ASP A 126 7.35 -19.70 -12.12
C ASP A 126 7.42 -18.24 -12.63
N ILE A 127 6.81 -17.29 -11.93
CA ILE A 127 6.86 -15.86 -12.27
C ILE A 127 7.46 -15.03 -11.15
N GLU A 128 8.14 -13.95 -11.55
CA GLU A 128 8.62 -12.93 -10.64
C GLU A 128 7.94 -11.59 -10.93
N LEU A 129 7.32 -11.03 -9.90
CA LEU A 129 6.64 -9.73 -9.97
C LEU A 129 7.61 -8.66 -9.47
N GLN A 130 8.17 -7.90 -10.40
CA GLN A 130 9.11 -6.83 -10.07
C GLN A 130 8.38 -5.50 -9.81
N GLY A 131 8.88 -4.75 -8.84
CA GLY A 131 8.25 -3.52 -8.40
C GLY A 131 9.08 -2.70 -7.43
N GLN A 132 8.44 -1.68 -6.86
CA GLN A 132 9.02 -0.71 -5.95
C GLN A 132 8.28 -0.71 -4.62
N ILE A 133 9.01 -0.54 -3.52
CA ILE A 133 8.40 -0.37 -2.20
C ILE A 133 7.79 1.03 -2.13
N VAL A 134 6.47 1.10 -2.06
CA VAL A 134 5.72 2.36 -1.90
C VAL A 134 5.28 2.61 -0.47
N ARG A 135 5.33 1.58 0.40
CA ARG A 135 5.11 1.68 1.85
C ARG A 135 5.98 0.69 2.60
N LEU A 136 6.54 1.13 3.71
CA LEU A 136 7.30 0.30 4.64
C LEU A 136 6.79 0.56 6.06
N HIS A 137 6.48 -0.53 6.77
CA HIS A 137 6.28 -0.49 8.21
C HIS A 137 7.21 -1.51 8.86
N ALA A 138 7.91 -1.08 9.91
CA ALA A 138 8.79 -1.94 10.70
C ALA A 138 8.53 -1.65 12.18
N ASN A 139 7.54 -2.34 12.76
CA ASN A 139 7.25 -2.28 14.18
C ASN A 139 6.77 -3.65 14.65
N GLY A 140 7.69 -4.46 15.18
CA GLY A 140 7.46 -5.87 15.54
C GLY A 140 7.50 -6.85 14.35
N SER A 141 7.00 -6.45 13.18
CA SER A 141 7.19 -7.17 11.91
C SER A 141 7.37 -6.20 10.74
N THR A 142 8.08 -6.66 9.71
CA THR A 142 8.34 -5.89 8.50
C THR A 142 7.23 -6.13 7.47
N VAL A 143 6.61 -5.04 7.01
CA VAL A 143 5.53 -5.05 6.03
C VAL A 143 5.88 -4.13 4.87
N PHE A 144 5.82 -4.67 3.65
CA PHE A 144 6.03 -3.90 2.43
C PHE A 144 4.72 -3.77 1.65
N GLY A 145 4.40 -2.55 1.24
CA GLY A 145 3.48 -2.30 0.14
C GLY A 145 4.30 -2.13 -1.14
N ILE A 146 4.09 -3.01 -2.11
CA ILE A 146 4.83 -3.01 -3.37
C ILE A 146 3.90 -2.58 -4.49
N GLU A 147 4.38 -1.67 -5.34
CA GLU A 147 3.76 -1.31 -6.62
C GLU A 147 4.52 -2.01 -7.74
N PHE A 148 3.79 -2.75 -8.58
CA PHE A 148 4.41 -3.47 -9.69
C PHE A 148 4.82 -2.51 -10.80
N GLY A 149 5.96 -2.82 -11.41
CA GLY A 149 6.40 -2.17 -12.64
C GLY A 149 5.56 -2.61 -13.84
N LYS A 150 6.09 -2.38 -15.04
CA LYS A 150 5.47 -2.86 -16.27
C LYS A 150 5.51 -4.39 -16.29
N LEU A 151 4.35 -5.02 -16.24
CA LEU A 151 4.20 -6.46 -16.38
C LEU A 151 4.22 -6.83 -17.87
N ASP A 152 4.86 -7.95 -18.21
CA ASP A 152 4.64 -8.57 -19.51
C ASP A 152 3.26 -9.24 -19.57
N GLY A 153 2.75 -9.49 -20.78
CA GLY A 153 1.41 -10.04 -20.98
C GLY A 153 1.21 -11.45 -20.41
N THR A 154 2.28 -12.23 -20.30
CA THR A 154 2.24 -13.61 -19.78
C THR A 154 2.12 -13.59 -18.25
N ILE A 155 2.95 -12.78 -17.59
CA ILE A 155 2.92 -12.52 -16.15
C ILE A 155 1.59 -11.89 -15.76
N GLU A 156 1.10 -10.89 -16.51
CA GLU A 156 -0.20 -10.28 -16.24
C GLU A 156 -1.34 -11.30 -16.30
N LYS A 157 -1.34 -12.19 -17.30
CA LYS A 157 -2.35 -13.25 -17.44
C LYS A 157 -2.33 -14.23 -16.27
N LYS A 158 -1.14 -14.58 -15.78
CA LYS A 158 -0.97 -15.44 -14.59
C LYS A 158 -1.40 -14.73 -13.31
N LEU A 159 -0.99 -13.47 -13.13
CA LEU A 159 -1.38 -12.64 -12.00
C LEU A 159 -2.90 -12.46 -11.91
N ARG A 160 -3.59 -12.30 -13.05
CA ARG A 160 -5.07 -12.23 -13.09
C ARG A 160 -5.75 -13.44 -12.45
N ARG A 161 -5.18 -14.65 -12.58
CA ARG A 161 -5.74 -15.88 -11.99
C ARG A 161 -5.76 -15.82 -10.46
N ILE A 162 -4.78 -15.17 -9.84
CA ILE A 162 -4.70 -15.05 -8.38
C ILE A 162 -5.30 -13.74 -7.86
N ALA A 163 -5.33 -12.68 -8.66
CA ALA A 163 -5.77 -11.35 -8.22
C ALA A 163 -7.27 -11.05 -8.46
N ILE A 164 -7.93 -11.78 -9.37
CA ILE A 164 -9.33 -11.53 -9.77
C ILE A 164 -10.23 -12.77 -9.59
N GLY A 165 -9.65 -13.97 -9.53
CA GLY A 165 -10.42 -15.19 -9.28
C GLY A 165 -10.96 -15.30 -7.87
#